data_AF-A0A7C6E5G4-F1
#
_entry.id   AF-A0A7C6E5G4-F1
#
_cell.length_a   1.000
_cell.length_b   1.000
_cell.length_c   1.000
_cell.angle_alpha   90.00
_cell.angle_beta   90.00
_cell.angle_gamma   90.00
#
_symmetry.space_group_name_H-M   'P 1'
#
loop_
_entity.id
_entity.type
_entity.pdbx_description
1 polymer ?
#
loop_
_entity_poly.entity_id
_entity_poly.type
_entity_poly.pdbx_seq_one_letter_code
_entity_poly.pdbx_strand_id
1 'polypeptide(L)'
;MKCRYCQQDMVRWANPQLSTWAGEYQYVCFNDDCPYFVRGWAWMQTQFNVVASYRFRYDPLTGDSGPLPVWSREALRSGILLEAEEKKDG
;
A
#
# COMPACT_ATOMS: atom_id res chain seq x y z
N MET A 1 4.93 -3.73 10.80
CA MET A 1 3.50 -3.33 10.79
C MET A 1 2.69 -4.41 10.06
N LYS A 2 1.53 -4.83 10.58
CA LYS A 2 0.72 -5.93 10.00
C LYS A 2 -0.55 -5.39 9.32
N CYS A 3 -0.89 -5.97 8.17
CA CYS A 3 -2.14 -5.65 7.46
C CYS A 3 -3.36 -6.18 8.22
N ARG A 4 -4.33 -5.32 8.52
CA ARG A 4 -5.57 -5.71 9.22
C ARG A 4 -6.41 -6.76 8.49
N TYR A 5 -6.24 -6.93 7.17
CA TYR A 5 -7.07 -7.82 6.35
C TYR A 5 -6.45 -9.20 6.12
N CYS A 6 -5.12 -9.33 6.11
CA CYS A 6 -4.43 -10.60 5.84
C CYS A 6 -3.35 -10.96 6.86
N GLN A 7 -3.08 -10.09 7.84
CA GLN A 7 -2.08 -10.28 8.89
C GLN A 7 -0.64 -10.49 8.39
N GLN A 8 -0.36 -10.20 7.11
CA GLN A 8 0.99 -10.19 6.56
C GLN A 8 1.70 -8.86 6.83
N ASP A 9 3.03 -8.87 6.76
CA ASP A 9 3.84 -7.67 6.89
C ASP A 9 3.54 -6.68 5.77
N MET A 10 3.44 -5.41 6.16
CA MET A 10 3.34 -4.27 5.26
C MET A 10 4.73 -3.68 5.08
N VAL A 11 5.02 -3.21 3.87
CA VAL A 11 6.31 -2.58 3.53
C VAL A 11 6.16 -1.07 3.48
N ARG A 12 7.28 -0.37 3.69
CA ARG A 12 7.35 1.07 3.48
C ARG A 12 7.27 1.38 1.99
N TRP A 13 6.45 2.36 1.64
CA TRP A 13 6.24 2.81 0.28
C TRP A 13 6.29 4.33 0.25
N ALA A 14 7.11 4.87 -0.65
CA ALA A 14 7.38 6.30 -0.74
C ALA A 14 6.13 7.07 -1.12
N ASN A 15 5.85 8.14 -0.39
CA ASN A 15 4.77 9.05 -0.75
C ASN A 15 5.09 9.75 -2.09
N PRO A 16 4.11 9.92 -3.00
CA PRO A 16 4.32 10.69 -4.22
C PRO A 16 4.70 12.13 -3.88
N GLN A 17 5.63 12.71 -4.66
CA GLN A 17 6.16 14.07 -4.43
C GLN A 17 5.09 15.16 -4.38
N LEU A 18 3.95 14.95 -5.07
CA LEU A 18 2.82 15.88 -5.13
C LEU A 18 1.61 15.42 -4.30
N SER A 19 1.81 14.54 -3.32
CA SER A 19 0.73 14.11 -2.42
C SER A 19 0.51 15.12 -1.30
N THR A 20 -0.71 15.13 -0.74
CA THR A 20 -1.06 15.92 0.46
C THR A 20 -0.73 15.18 1.76
N TRP A 21 0.06 14.11 1.69
CA TRP A 21 0.40 13.28 2.84
C TRP A 21 1.61 13.84 3.59
N ALA A 22 1.51 13.83 4.92
CA ALA A 22 2.42 14.58 5.78
C ALA A 22 3.80 13.92 5.98
N GLY A 23 3.94 12.62 5.69
CA GLY A 23 5.19 11.86 5.88
C GLY A 23 5.96 11.55 4.59
N GLU A 24 7.14 10.93 4.72
CA GLU A 24 7.95 10.47 3.59
C GLU A 24 7.44 9.16 2.98
N TYR A 25 6.79 8.33 3.79
CA TYR A 25 6.33 7.01 3.41
C TYR A 25 5.05 6.62 4.13
N GLN A 26 4.41 5.60 3.60
CA GLN A 26 3.33 4.88 4.27
C GLN A 26 3.60 3.40 4.28
N TYR A 27 2.97 2.70 5.22
CA TYR A 27 2.94 1.24 5.18
C TYR A 27 1.85 0.81 4.20
N VAL A 28 2.19 -0.09 3.27
CA VAL A 28 1.26 -0.61 2.27
C VAL A 28 1.33 -2.14 2.22
N CYS A 29 0.16 -2.78 2.14
CA CYS A 29 0.05 -4.22 1.99
C CYS A 29 0.16 -4.62 0.50
N PHE A 30 1.32 -5.15 0.10
CA PHE A 30 1.55 -5.68 -1.25
C PHE A 30 1.38 -7.21 -1.36
N ASN A 31 0.74 -7.86 -0.39
CA ASN A 31 0.32 -9.26 -0.52
C ASN A 31 -0.81 -9.38 -1.56
N ASP A 32 -0.57 -10.16 -2.61
CA ASP A 32 -1.48 -10.40 -3.73
C ASP A 32 -2.64 -11.34 -3.41
N ASP A 33 -2.55 -12.07 -2.30
CA ASP A 33 -3.60 -12.94 -1.77
C ASP A 33 -4.40 -12.24 -0.66
N CYS A 34 -4.14 -10.96 -0.41
CA CYS A 34 -4.89 -10.20 0.58
C CYS A 34 -6.37 -10.11 0.16
N PRO A 35 -7.34 -10.51 1.02
CA PRO A 35 -8.74 -10.55 0.63
C PRO A 35 -9.32 -9.16 0.35
N TYR A 36 -8.73 -8.10 0.93
CA TYR A 36 -9.06 -6.72 0.58
C TYR A 36 -8.72 -6.38 -0.88
N PHE A 37 -7.52 -6.79 -1.32
CA PHE A 37 -7.05 -6.59 -2.69
C PHE A 37 -7.78 -7.49 -3.70
N VAL A 38 -7.97 -8.77 -3.39
CA VAL A 38 -8.64 -9.70 -4.30
C VAL A 38 -10.10 -9.30 -4.55
N ARG A 39 -10.84 -8.96 -3.49
CA ARG A 39 -12.25 -8.53 -3.62
C ARG A 39 -12.39 -7.16 -4.31
N GLY A 40 -11.39 -6.29 -4.19
CA GLY A 40 -11.41 -4.96 -4.81
C GLY A 40 -11.54 -5.03 -6.34
N TRP A 41 -10.89 -5.99 -7.00
CA TRP A 41 -11.00 -6.19 -8.45
C TRP A 41 -12.44 -6.46 -8.89
N ALA A 42 -13.08 -7.43 -8.25
CA ALA A 42 -14.46 -7.79 -8.56
C ALA A 42 -15.44 -6.64 -8.26
N TRP A 43 -15.21 -5.91 -7.16
CA TRP A 43 -16.04 -4.77 -6.78
C TRP A 43 -15.96 -3.64 -7.81
N MET A 44 -14.75 -3.22 -8.20
CA MET A 44 -14.55 -2.14 -9.20
C MET A 44 -15.12 -2.52 -10.57
N GLN A 45 -14.91 -3.77 -10.99
CA GLN A 45 -15.46 -4.28 -12.24
C GLN A 45 -16.99 -4.28 -12.23
N THR A 46 -17.62 -4.72 -11.13
CA THR A 46 -19.08 -4.81 -11.04
C THR A 46 -19.75 -3.45 -10.93
N GLN A 47 -19.17 -2.54 -10.14
CA GLN A 47 -19.80 -1.25 -9.83
C GLN A 47 -19.51 -0.18 -10.87
N PHE A 48 -18.32 -0.22 -11.50
CA PHE A 48 -17.85 0.86 -12.36
C PHE A 48 -17.33 0.38 -13.72
N ASN A 49 -17.28 -0.93 -13.97
CA ASN A 49 -16.73 -1.51 -15.20
C ASN A 49 -15.28 -1.07 -15.48
N VAL A 50 -14.46 -1.00 -14.42
CA VAL A 50 -13.04 -0.64 -14.53
C VAL A 50 -12.12 -1.71 -13.93
N VAL A 51 -10.95 -1.89 -14.55
CA VAL A 51 -9.88 -2.78 -14.06
C VAL A 51 -9.05 -2.02 -13.03
N ALA A 52 -9.51 -2.03 -11.78
CA ALA A 52 -8.80 -1.46 -10.65
C ALA A 52 -9.07 -2.24 -9.37
N SER A 53 -8.21 -2.08 -8.38
CA SER A 53 -8.42 -2.57 -7.02
C SER A 53 -7.78 -1.60 -6.01
N TYR A 54 -7.75 -2.00 -4.75
CA TYR A 54 -7.19 -1.24 -3.64
C TYR A 54 -6.20 -2.09 -2.85
N ARG A 55 -5.05 -1.50 -2.51
CA ARG A 55 -4.17 -1.99 -1.43
C ARG A 55 -4.52 -1.27 -0.13
N PHE A 56 -4.35 -1.93 1.01
CA PHE A 56 -4.51 -1.26 2.30
C PHE A 56 -3.26 -0.45 2.62
N ARG A 57 -3.46 0.80 3.01
CA ARG A 57 -2.41 1.75 3.42
C ARG A 57 -2.59 2.23 4.85
N TYR A 58 -1.49 2.57 5.51
CA TYR A 58 -1.46 3.16 6.84
C TYR A 58 -0.38 4.25 6.91
N ASP A 59 -0.77 5.43 7.36
CA ASP A 59 0.10 6.57 7.63
C ASP A 59 0.61 6.48 9.07
N PRO A 60 1.92 6.25 9.29
CA PRO A 60 2.48 6.14 10.64
C PRO A 60 2.57 7.47 11.38
N LEU A 61 2.50 8.61 10.69
CA LEU A 61 2.59 9.93 11.31
C LEU A 61 1.24 10.38 11.86
N THR A 62 0.16 10.16 11.11
CA THR A 62 -1.19 10.61 11.50
C THR A 62 -2.06 9.51 12.08
N GLY A 63 -1.73 8.24 11.83
CA GLY A 63 -2.59 7.09 12.13
C GLY A 63 -3.71 6.86 11.11
N ASP A 64 -3.81 7.69 10.07
CA ASP A 64 -4.80 7.53 9.02
C ASP A 64 -4.58 6.24 8.24
N SER A 65 -5.66 5.64 7.76
CA SER A 65 -5.58 4.43 6.94
C SER A 65 -6.67 4.40 5.89
N GLY A 66 -6.52 3.55 4.87
CA GLY A 66 -7.53 3.48 3.82
C GLY A 66 -7.13 2.71 2.56
N PRO A 67 -7.92 2.87 1.49
CA PRO A 67 -7.60 2.35 0.17
C PRO A 67 -6.45 3.12 -0.48
N LEU A 68 -5.56 2.40 -1.15
CA LEU A 68 -4.61 2.91 -2.14
C LEU A 68 -4.95 2.29 -3.50
N PRO A 69 -5.47 3.05 -4.47
CA PRO A 69 -5.91 2.50 -5.75
C PRO A 69 -4.75 1.96 -6.58
N VAL A 70 -4.98 0.85 -7.26
CA VAL A 70 -4.02 0.16 -8.14
C VAL A 70 -4.69 -0.33 -9.42
N TRP A 71 -3.99 -0.21 -10.55
CA TRP A 71 -4.48 -0.62 -11.88
C TRP A 71 -3.90 -1.96 -12.37
N SER A 72 -2.93 -2.53 -11.64
CA SER A 72 -2.42 -3.90 -11.85
C SER A 72 -1.87 -4.47 -10.53
N ARG A 73 -1.40 -5.72 -10.54
CA ARG A 73 -0.72 -6.34 -9.39
C ARG A 73 0.63 -5.67 -9.08
N GLU A 74 1.25 -5.13 -10.12
CA GLU A 74 2.58 -4.50 -10.14
C GLU A 74 2.53 -3.00 -9.83
N ALA A 75 1.36 -2.38 -10.01
CA ALA A 75 1.18 -0.96 -9.75
C ALA A 75 1.72 -0.56 -8.38
N LEU A 76 2.47 0.54 -8.36
CA LEU A 76 3.08 1.16 -7.19
C LEU A 76 4.27 0.40 -6.56
N ARG A 77 4.61 -0.83 -7.01
CA ARG A 77 5.73 -1.60 -6.44
C ARG A 77 7.10 -0.94 -6.62
N SER A 78 7.28 -0.10 -7.64
CA SER A 78 8.52 0.67 -7.84
C SER A 78 8.80 1.70 -6.75
N GLY A 79 7.77 2.10 -5.99
CA GLY A 79 7.91 3.02 -4.85
C GLY A 79 8.19 2.32 -3.52
N ILE A 80 8.35 0.99 -3.50
CA ILE A 80 8.70 0.26 -2.27
C ILE A 80 10.10 0.68 -1.85
N LEU A 81 10.21 1.16 -0.61
CA LEU A 81 11.47 1.51 0.00
C LEU A 81 12.11 0.23 0.53
N LEU A 82 13.20 -0.19 -0.10
CA LEU A 82 14.08 -1.21 0.46
C LEU A 82 14.75 -0.63 1.70
N GLU A 83 14.85 -1.42 2.76
CA GLU A 83 15.52 -0.96 3.97
C GLU A 83 16.99 -0.72 3.62
N ALA A 84 17.46 0.52 3.78
CA ALA A 84 18.89 0.77 3.84
C ALA A 84 19.41 0.05 5.09
N GLU A 85 20.42 -0.82 4.92
CA GLU A 85 21.17 -1.37 6.04
C GLU A 85 21.56 -0.21 6.96
N GLU A 86 21.11 -0.27 8.22
CA GLU A 86 21.54 0.67 9.24
C GLU A 86 23.07 0.59 9.36
N LYS A 87 23.79 1.59 8.85
CA LYS A 87 25.19 1.78 9.22
C LYS A 87 25.23 2.10 10.72
N LYS A 88 25.47 1.06 11.52
CA LYS A 88 25.98 1.17 12.89
C LYS A 88 27.47 1.51 12.81
N ASP A 89 27.77 2.78 12.64
CA ASP A 89 29.10 3.29 12.94
C ASP A 89 29.04 3.90 14.34
N GLY A 90 29.56 3.14 15.30
CA GLY A 90 29.78 3.55 16.69
C GLY A 90 31.09 4.30 16.89
#